data_AF-A0A679I8M1-F1
#
_entry.id   AF-A0A679I8M1-F1
#
_cell.length_a   1.000
_cell.length_b   1.000
_cell.length_c   1.000
_cell.angle_alpha   90.00
_cell.angle_beta   90.00
_cell.angle_gamma   90.00
#
_symmetry.space_group_name_H-M   'P 1'
#
loop_
_entity.id
_entity.type
_entity.pdbx_description
1 polymer ?
#
loop_
_entity_poly.entity_id
_entity_poly.type
_entity_poly.pdbx_seq_one_letter_code
_entity_poly.pdbx_strand_id
1 'polypeptide(L)'
;MLKYEKGTRKISKDIDIVLSEIFNVDTLLSDQTDLVTTTVNQLSAFKEKNCLTSKQLAQEIGIDAPLMSRILSGSRKPSKDVQQKIAVFLSNDGKEILMDIKQEDGSFKLPIVDKIAMGKRIQEIRKNRGETLEKFGKNFTRPAGKNVVNRWEKGTNIPDIERLMNVAYLGKVTVPYILYGETFSKMLKRGNTINQFEKLNPFRTGLRFEGIIV
;
A
#
# COMPACT_ATOMS: atom_id res chain seq x y z
N MET A 1 -41.89 2.10 -30.51
CA MET A 1 -40.55 2.38 -29.95
C MET A 1 -39.59 1.28 -30.37
N LEU A 2 -38.48 1.67 -31.00
CA LEU A 2 -37.52 0.77 -31.64
C LEU A 2 -36.71 0.00 -30.59
N LYS A 3 -36.42 -1.27 -30.85
CA LYS A 3 -35.78 -2.25 -29.94
C LYS A 3 -34.37 -1.86 -29.43
N TYR A 4 -33.84 -0.72 -29.84
CA TYR A 4 -32.52 -0.21 -29.46
C TYR A 4 -32.53 0.51 -28.10
N GLU A 5 -33.67 1.03 -27.65
CA GLU A 5 -33.77 1.78 -26.38
C GLU A 5 -33.64 0.89 -25.12
N LYS A 6 -33.83 -0.43 -25.25
CA LYS A 6 -33.78 -1.37 -24.12
C LYS A 6 -32.42 -2.05 -23.90
N GLY A 7 -31.38 -1.73 -24.67
CA GLY A 7 -30.03 -2.29 -24.50
C GLY A 7 -29.89 -3.81 -24.76
N THR A 8 -30.95 -4.49 -25.22
CA THR A 8 -30.96 -5.95 -25.39
C THR A 8 -30.33 -6.45 -26.70
N ARG A 9 -29.92 -5.56 -27.62
CA ARG A 9 -29.30 -5.94 -28.90
C ARG A 9 -27.90 -5.35 -29.00
N LYS A 10 -26.91 -6.23 -29.19
CA LYS A 10 -25.52 -5.83 -29.49
C LYS A 10 -25.47 -5.10 -30.83
N ILE A 11 -24.64 -4.06 -30.90
CA ILE A 11 -24.35 -3.33 -32.13
C ILE A 11 -23.61 -4.29 -33.07
N SER A 12 -24.05 -4.38 -34.33
CA SER A 12 -23.35 -5.19 -35.36
C SER A 12 -22.01 -4.54 -35.70
N LYS A 13 -21.01 -5.34 -36.10
CA LYS A 13 -19.70 -4.82 -36.51
C LYS A 13 -19.81 -3.77 -37.63
N ASP A 14 -20.74 -3.96 -38.57
CA ASP A 14 -20.96 -3.02 -39.67
C ASP A 14 -21.48 -1.67 -39.17
N ILE A 15 -22.30 -1.68 -38.11
CA ILE A 15 -22.84 -0.46 -37.49
C ILE A 15 -21.77 0.22 -36.63
N ASP A 16 -20.91 -0.55 -35.96
CA ASP A 16 -19.78 -0.02 -35.19
C ASP A 16 -18.80 0.73 -36.10
N ILE A 17 -18.47 0.19 -37.27
CA ILE A 17 -17.57 0.84 -38.24
C ILE A 17 -18.15 2.19 -38.67
N VAL A 18 -19.40 2.21 -39.12
CA VAL A 18 -20.06 3.44 -39.60
C VAL A 18 -20.14 4.49 -38.48
N LEU A 19 -20.50 4.10 -37.26
CA LEU A 19 -20.57 5.03 -36.15
C LEU A 19 -19.18 5.52 -35.70
N SER A 20 -18.18 4.65 -35.69
CA SER A 20 -16.81 4.99 -35.31
C SER A 20 -16.19 6.01 -36.27
N GLU A 21 -16.45 5.88 -37.58
CA GLU A 21 -16.08 6.87 -38.58
C GLU A 21 -16.79 8.22 -38.37
N ILE A 22 -18.10 8.21 -38.08
CA ILE A 22 -18.88 9.43 -37.84
C ILE A 22 -18.38 10.20 -36.61
N PHE A 23 -18.03 9.47 -35.53
CA PHE A 23 -17.56 10.06 -34.28
C PHE A 23 -16.04 10.25 -34.22
N ASN A 24 -15.32 9.88 -35.29
CA ASN A 24 -13.87 9.97 -35.41
C ASN A 24 -13.13 9.31 -34.22
N VAL A 25 -13.53 8.08 -33.89
CA VAL A 25 -12.95 7.24 -32.83
C VAL A 25 -12.60 5.87 -33.40
N ASP A 26 -11.59 5.19 -32.84
CA ASP A 26 -11.05 3.95 -33.42
C ASP A 26 -12.03 2.77 -33.40
N THR A 27 -12.83 2.62 -32.34
CA THR A 27 -13.97 1.69 -32.26
C THR A 27 -14.82 1.99 -31.04
N LEU A 28 -16.15 1.99 -31.19
CA LEU A 28 -17.08 2.13 -30.07
C LEU A 28 -17.27 0.79 -29.32
N LEU A 29 -16.72 -0.32 -29.82
CA LEU A 29 -16.70 -1.64 -29.17
C LEU A 29 -15.45 -1.86 -28.28
N SER A 30 -14.67 -0.82 -28.00
CA SER A 30 -13.43 -0.87 -27.18
C SER A 30 -13.63 -1.41 -25.74
N ASP A 31 -14.87 -1.53 -25.26
CA ASP A 31 -15.20 -2.06 -23.93
C ASP A 31 -15.16 -3.60 -23.79
N GLN A 32 -14.93 -4.37 -24.87
CA GLN A 32 -14.96 -5.85 -24.81
C GLN A 32 -13.59 -6.54 -24.86
N THR A 33 -12.51 -5.78 -24.94
CA THR A 33 -11.13 -6.27 -24.74
C THR A 33 -10.67 -5.92 -23.32
N ASP A 34 -10.68 -6.76 -22.31
CA ASP A 34 -11.29 -8.05 -22.03
C ASP A 34 -11.30 -7.98 -20.49
N LEU A 35 -12.44 -7.71 -19.81
CA LEU A 35 -12.49 -7.52 -18.33
C LEU A 35 -11.70 -8.61 -17.56
N VAL A 36 -11.66 -9.80 -18.14
CA VAL A 36 -10.87 -10.94 -17.72
C VAL A 36 -9.36 -10.67 -17.77
N THR A 37 -8.85 -10.07 -18.83
CA THR A 37 -7.45 -9.69 -18.98
C THR A 37 -7.09 -8.57 -18.01
N THR A 38 -7.97 -7.58 -17.79
CA THR A 38 -7.75 -6.52 -16.79
C THR A 38 -7.67 -7.09 -15.37
N THR A 39 -8.60 -7.99 -15.01
CA THR A 39 -8.61 -8.63 -13.68
C THR A 39 -7.42 -9.56 -13.47
N VAL A 40 -6.98 -10.30 -14.49
CA VAL A 40 -5.77 -11.14 -14.42
C VAL A 40 -4.52 -10.27 -14.33
N ASN A 41 -4.43 -9.15 -15.05
CA ASN A 41 -3.31 -8.22 -14.95
C ASN A 41 -3.25 -7.55 -13.56
N GLN A 42 -4.40 -7.15 -13.01
CA GLN A 42 -4.49 -6.64 -11.64
C GLN A 42 -4.05 -7.69 -10.62
N LEU A 43 -4.43 -8.95 -10.82
CA LEU A 43 -4.03 -10.06 -9.97
C LEU A 43 -2.52 -10.34 -10.05
N SER A 44 -1.93 -10.30 -11.25
CA SER A 44 -0.48 -10.41 -11.46
C SER A 44 0.28 -9.27 -10.79
N ALA A 45 -0.18 -8.03 -10.98
CA ALA A 45 0.40 -6.86 -10.32
C ALA A 45 0.29 -6.94 -8.79
N PHE A 46 -0.83 -7.44 -8.26
CA PHE A 46 -1.00 -7.68 -6.84
C PHE A 46 -0.02 -8.73 -6.31
N LYS A 47 0.15 -9.85 -7.04
CA LYS A 47 1.09 -10.90 -6.68
C LYS A 47 2.53 -10.39 -6.61
N GLU A 48 2.98 -9.65 -7.62
CA GLU A 48 4.32 -9.06 -7.69
C GLU A 48 4.53 -8.05 -6.56
N LYS A 49 3.57 -7.14 -6.38
CA LYS A 49 3.63 -6.08 -5.38
C LYS A 49 3.67 -6.58 -3.94
N ASN A 50 3.18 -7.80 -3.68
CA ASN A 50 3.16 -8.41 -2.34
C ASN A 50 4.11 -9.61 -2.22
N CYS A 51 4.95 -9.88 -3.23
CA CYS A 51 5.90 -11.01 -3.27
C CYS A 51 5.28 -12.38 -2.93
N LEU A 52 4.03 -12.62 -3.35
CA LEU A 52 3.30 -13.84 -3.02
C LEU A 52 3.66 -14.99 -3.98
N THR A 53 3.79 -16.19 -3.44
CA THR A 53 3.88 -17.40 -4.28
C THR A 53 2.51 -17.72 -4.89
N SER A 54 2.50 -18.33 -6.08
CA SER A 54 1.24 -18.77 -6.70
C SER A 54 0.43 -19.70 -5.79
N LYS A 55 1.10 -20.45 -4.89
CA LYS A 55 0.47 -21.33 -3.91
C LYS A 55 -0.24 -20.55 -2.80
N GLN A 56 0.41 -19.53 -2.24
CA GLN A 56 -0.17 -18.67 -1.20
C GLN A 56 -1.36 -17.89 -1.75
N LEU A 57 -1.21 -17.27 -2.92
CA LEU A 57 -2.28 -16.52 -3.56
C LEU A 57 -3.50 -17.40 -3.89
N ALA A 58 -3.27 -18.63 -4.31
CA ALA A 58 -4.34 -19.59 -4.55
C ALA A 58 -5.08 -19.98 -3.26
N GLN A 59 -4.35 -20.17 -2.16
CA GLN A 59 -4.93 -20.46 -0.85
C GLN A 59 -5.79 -19.30 -0.33
N GLU A 60 -5.33 -18.06 -0.48
CA GLU A 60 -6.06 -16.86 -0.06
C GLU A 60 -7.35 -16.64 -0.87
N ILE A 61 -7.34 -16.93 -2.17
CA ILE A 61 -8.51 -16.79 -3.05
C ILE A 61 -9.46 -18.02 -2.96
N GLY A 62 -9.00 -19.12 -2.35
CA GLY A 62 -9.76 -20.37 -2.26
C GLY A 62 -9.83 -21.13 -3.58
N ILE A 63 -8.72 -21.14 -4.34
CA ILE A 63 -8.58 -21.81 -5.64
C ILE A 63 -7.38 -22.77 -5.60
N ASP A 64 -7.38 -23.79 -6.46
CA ASP A 64 -6.26 -24.70 -6.63
C ASP A 64 -4.99 -24.00 -7.18
N ALA A 65 -3.82 -24.31 -6.61
CA ALA A 65 -2.55 -23.65 -6.95
C ALA A 65 -2.08 -23.89 -8.41
N PRO A 66 -2.19 -25.12 -8.95
CA PRO A 66 -2.02 -25.38 -10.38
C PRO A 66 -2.96 -24.57 -11.28
N LEU A 67 -4.21 -24.33 -10.85
CA LEU A 67 -5.16 -23.50 -11.59
C LEU A 67 -4.75 -22.02 -11.59
N MET A 68 -4.36 -21.49 -10.43
CA MET A 68 -3.85 -20.12 -10.29
C MET A 68 -2.64 -19.87 -11.20
N SER A 69 -1.69 -20.80 -11.23
CA SER A 69 -0.49 -20.68 -12.07
C SER A 69 -0.83 -20.63 -13.56
N ARG A 70 -1.81 -21.42 -14.01
CA ARG A 70 -2.26 -21.43 -15.41
C ARG A 70 -3.01 -20.16 -15.81
N ILE A 71 -3.77 -19.58 -14.88
CA ILE A 71 -4.47 -18.30 -15.10
C ILE A 71 -3.46 -17.16 -15.23
N LEU A 72 -2.49 -17.07 -14.32
CA LEU A 72 -1.45 -16.03 -14.35
C LEU A 72 -0.53 -16.15 -15.56
N SER A 73 -0.26 -17.37 -16.04
CA SER A 73 0.54 -17.59 -17.24
C SER A 73 -0.22 -17.34 -18.56
N GLY A 74 -1.49 -16.93 -18.50
CA GLY A 74 -2.35 -16.73 -19.66
C GLY A 74 -2.75 -18.03 -20.38
N SER A 75 -2.32 -19.20 -19.91
CA SER A 75 -2.62 -20.50 -20.54
C SER A 75 -4.07 -20.93 -20.38
N ARG A 76 -4.79 -20.37 -19.40
CA ARG A 76 -6.19 -20.68 -19.15
C ARG A 76 -6.98 -19.43 -18.75
N LYS A 77 -8.11 -19.20 -19.43
CA LYS A 77 -9.07 -18.16 -19.03
C LYS A 77 -9.82 -18.59 -17.75
N PRO A 78 -9.92 -17.74 -16.73
CA PRO A 78 -10.68 -18.05 -15.51
C PRO A 78 -12.18 -18.19 -15.82
N SER A 79 -12.87 -19.09 -15.12
CA SER A 79 -14.33 -19.22 -15.22
C SER A 79 -15.03 -18.02 -14.56
N LYS A 80 -16.33 -17.81 -14.85
CA LYS A 80 -17.11 -16.71 -14.23
C LYS A 80 -17.07 -16.74 -12.69
N ASP A 81 -17.14 -17.92 -12.08
CA ASP A 81 -17.02 -18.10 -10.62
C ASP A 81 -15.63 -17.67 -10.11
N VAL A 82 -14.58 -18.10 -10.80
CA VAL A 82 -13.20 -17.73 -10.44
C VAL A 82 -12.95 -16.23 -10.64
N GLN A 83 -13.47 -15.64 -11.71
CA GLN A 83 -13.42 -14.20 -11.95
C GLN A 83 -14.11 -13.43 -10.82
N GLN A 84 -15.27 -13.90 -10.36
CA GLN A 84 -15.97 -13.29 -9.23
C GLN A 84 -15.17 -13.40 -7.94
N LYS A 85 -14.57 -14.57 -7.66
CA LYS A 85 -13.69 -14.76 -6.48
C LYS A 85 -12.47 -13.85 -6.53
N ILE A 86 -11.82 -13.74 -7.68
CA ILE A 86 -10.68 -12.84 -7.90
C ILE A 86 -11.11 -11.38 -7.74
N ALA A 87 -12.25 -10.97 -8.33
CA ALA A 87 -12.75 -9.61 -8.22
C ALA A 87 -13.13 -9.26 -6.77
N VAL A 88 -13.78 -10.18 -6.06
CA VAL A 88 -14.11 -10.05 -4.64
C VAL A 88 -12.84 -9.98 -3.81
N PHE A 89 -11.84 -10.83 -4.07
CA PHE A 89 -10.54 -10.79 -3.40
C PHE A 89 -9.81 -9.46 -3.64
N LEU A 90 -9.68 -9.01 -4.88
CA LEU A 90 -9.05 -7.71 -5.19
C LEU A 90 -9.82 -6.53 -4.57
N SER A 91 -11.14 -6.64 -4.43
CA SER A 91 -11.98 -5.66 -3.75
C SER A 91 -11.87 -5.77 -2.22
N ASN A 92 -11.66 -6.97 -1.68
CA ASN A 92 -11.67 -7.27 -0.27
C ASN A 92 -10.27 -7.22 0.37
N ASP A 93 -9.19 -7.45 -0.34
CA ASP A 93 -7.82 -7.18 0.11
C ASP A 93 -7.55 -5.68 0.20
N GLY A 94 -8.17 -4.92 -0.72
CA GLY A 94 -8.36 -3.49 -0.53
C GLY A 94 -9.16 -3.17 0.74
N LYS A 95 -10.15 -4.01 1.08
CA LYS A 95 -10.89 -3.89 2.34
C LYS A 95 -10.18 -4.45 3.56
N GLU A 96 -9.28 -5.44 3.52
CA GLU A 96 -8.53 -5.87 4.72
C GLU A 96 -7.58 -4.77 5.19
N ILE A 97 -7.06 -3.96 4.25
CA ILE A 97 -6.38 -2.69 4.55
C ILE A 97 -7.34 -1.67 5.21
N LEU A 98 -8.65 -1.70 4.90
CA LEU A 98 -9.68 -0.83 5.51
C LEU A 98 -10.41 -1.43 6.73
N MET A 99 -10.47 -2.76 6.90
CA MET A 99 -11.36 -3.46 7.85
C MET A 99 -10.86 -3.33 9.29
N ASP A 100 -9.57 -3.09 9.50
CA ASP A 100 -9.00 -2.74 10.81
C ASP A 100 -9.26 -1.29 11.22
N ILE A 101 -9.91 -0.47 10.37
CA ILE A 101 -10.24 0.93 10.65
C ILE A 101 -11.73 1.11 10.44
N LYS A 102 -12.52 0.67 11.41
CA LYS A 102 -13.95 0.98 11.48
C LYS A 102 -14.13 2.50 11.64
N GLN A 103 -14.41 3.21 10.55
CA GLN A 103 -14.93 4.58 10.60
C GLN A 103 -16.16 4.65 9.69
N GLU A 104 -17.28 5.04 10.27
CA GLU A 104 -18.62 4.99 9.65
C GLU A 104 -18.78 5.94 8.44
N ASP A 105 -17.84 6.89 8.26
CA ASP A 105 -17.89 7.95 7.26
C ASP A 105 -17.01 7.69 6.02
N GLY A 106 -16.30 6.56 5.96
CA GLY A 106 -15.36 6.25 4.87
C GLY A 106 -14.12 7.15 4.84
N SER A 107 -13.88 7.96 5.87
CA SER A 107 -12.67 8.77 6.01
C SER A 107 -11.57 8.01 6.76
N PHE A 108 -10.36 7.98 6.19
CA PHE A 108 -9.20 7.42 6.86
C PHE A 108 -8.58 8.48 7.77
N LYS A 109 -8.92 8.47 9.06
CA LYS A 109 -8.23 9.29 10.06
C LYS A 109 -7.22 8.43 10.80
N LEU A 110 -5.94 8.82 10.75
CA LEU A 110 -4.92 8.24 11.62
C LEU A 110 -5.28 8.49 13.09
N PRO A 111 -5.08 7.52 13.98
CA PRO A 111 -5.32 7.74 15.40
C PRO A 111 -4.38 8.83 15.92
N ILE A 112 -4.82 9.54 16.95
CA ILE A 112 -3.96 10.52 17.63
C ILE A 112 -2.76 9.78 18.22
N VAL A 113 -1.55 10.30 17.96
CA VAL A 113 -0.30 9.68 18.45
C VAL A 113 -0.26 9.76 19.98
N ASP A 114 -0.28 8.59 20.64
CA ASP A 114 0.10 8.48 22.05
C ASP A 114 1.62 8.62 22.16
N LYS A 115 2.06 9.80 22.61
CA LYS A 115 3.48 10.14 22.75
C LYS A 115 4.21 9.25 23.76
N ILE A 116 3.53 8.81 24.82
CA ILE A 116 4.13 7.96 25.86
C ILE A 116 4.37 6.57 25.28
N ALA A 117 3.36 6.00 24.63
CA ALA A 117 3.49 4.69 23.97
C ALA A 117 4.53 4.71 22.85
N MET A 118 4.56 5.78 22.03
CA MET A 118 5.60 6.00 21.01
C MET A 118 7.00 6.05 21.65
N GLY A 119 7.16 6.81 22.74
CA GLY A 119 8.43 6.91 23.47
C GLY A 119 8.92 5.57 24.00
N LYS A 120 8.02 4.75 24.55
CA LYS A 120 8.33 3.37 24.99
C LYS A 120 8.86 2.51 23.83
N ARG A 121 8.22 2.56 22.66
CA ARG A 121 8.68 1.82 21.47
C ARG A 121 10.07 2.28 21.00
N ILE A 122 10.34 3.59 21.02
CA ILE A 122 11.69 4.12 20.73
C ILE A 122 12.71 3.58 21.73
N GLN A 123 12.36 3.56 23.02
CA GLN A 123 13.22 3.03 24.07
C GLN A 123 13.51 1.54 23.89
N GLU A 124 12.49 0.74 23.56
CA GLU A 124 12.64 -0.69 23.28
C GLU A 124 13.58 -0.94 22.10
N ILE A 125 13.41 -0.22 21.00
CA ILE A 125 14.30 -0.28 19.84
C ILE A 125 15.76 -0.01 20.26
N ARG A 126 16.01 1.03 21.06
CA ARG A 126 17.35 1.32 21.56
C ARG A 126 17.89 0.23 22.48
N LYS A 127 17.08 -0.23 23.44
CA LYS A 127 17.48 -1.24 24.44
C LYS A 127 17.78 -2.59 23.79
N ASN A 128 17.00 -2.99 22.79
CA ASN A 128 17.22 -4.22 22.01
C ASN A 128 18.56 -4.20 21.25
N ARG A 129 19.12 -3.01 21.01
CA ARG A 129 20.45 -2.81 20.41
C ARG A 129 21.57 -2.70 21.45
N GLY A 130 21.25 -2.68 22.75
CA GLY A 130 22.24 -2.50 23.82
C GLY A 130 22.92 -1.12 23.80
N GLU A 131 22.25 -0.09 23.25
CA GLU A 131 22.86 1.22 23.06
C GLU A 131 22.52 2.21 24.18
N THR A 132 23.51 3.04 24.56
CA THR A 132 23.25 4.21 25.42
C THR A 132 22.47 5.28 24.66
N LEU A 133 21.88 6.24 25.37
CA LEU A 133 21.19 7.38 24.76
C LEU A 133 22.12 8.18 23.82
N GLU A 134 23.39 8.39 24.22
CA GLU A 134 24.36 9.06 23.34
C GLU A 134 24.67 8.23 22.10
N LYS A 135 24.95 6.93 22.26
CA LYS A 135 25.33 6.06 21.15
C LYS A 135 24.19 5.94 20.13
N PHE A 136 22.97 5.77 20.61
CA PHE A 136 21.78 5.69 19.76
C PHE A 136 21.62 6.94 18.90
N GLY A 137 21.63 8.13 19.51
CA GLY A 137 21.45 9.39 18.79
C GLY A 137 22.59 9.75 17.84
N LYS A 138 23.80 9.21 18.03
CA LYS A 138 24.94 9.38 17.12
C LYS A 138 24.81 8.60 15.80
N ASN A 139 24.01 7.52 15.78
CA ASN A 139 23.81 6.69 14.59
C ASN A 139 22.86 7.33 13.56
N PHE A 140 22.31 8.51 13.85
CA PHE A 140 21.31 9.16 13.03
C PHE A 140 22.00 10.06 12.01
N THR A 141 21.42 10.19 10.81
CA THR A 141 21.93 11.07 9.76
C THR A 141 22.15 12.50 10.25
N ARG A 142 21.18 13.04 10.99
CA ARG A 142 21.33 14.22 11.83
C ARG A 142 21.46 13.78 13.30
N PRO A 143 22.66 13.91 13.92
CA PRO A 143 22.86 13.47 15.29
C PRO A 143 21.86 14.06 16.28
N ALA A 144 21.45 13.25 17.24
CA ALA A 144 20.61 13.65 18.35
C ALA A 144 21.37 13.52 19.67
N GLY A 145 21.36 14.57 20.49
CA GLY A 145 21.97 14.51 21.82
C GLY A 145 21.16 13.63 22.78
N LYS A 146 21.81 13.10 23.81
CA LYS A 146 21.18 12.26 24.86
C LYS A 146 19.89 12.87 25.42
N ASN A 147 19.87 14.17 25.70
CA ASN A 147 18.70 14.85 26.25
C ASN A 147 17.51 14.83 25.29
N VAL A 148 17.79 14.89 23.98
CA VAL A 148 16.76 14.85 22.94
C VAL A 148 16.17 13.44 22.85
N VAL A 149 17.01 12.41 22.79
CA VAL A 149 16.57 11.01 22.79
C VAL A 149 15.76 10.68 24.05
N ASN A 150 16.22 11.13 25.22
CA ASN A 150 15.51 10.95 26.48
C ASN A 150 14.11 11.60 26.48
N ARG A 151 13.95 12.79 25.89
CA ARG A 151 12.64 13.45 25.78
C ARG A 151 11.69 12.68 24.87
N TRP A 152 12.19 12.07 23.80
CA TRP A 152 11.39 11.18 22.95
C TRP A 152 10.94 9.95 23.72
N GLU A 153 11.85 9.27 24.42
CA GLU A 153 11.52 8.07 25.21
C GLU A 153 10.52 8.33 26.34
N LYS A 154 10.52 9.55 26.87
CA LYS A 154 9.53 10.01 27.87
C LYS A 154 8.23 10.54 27.25
N GLY A 155 8.12 10.60 25.92
CA GLY A 155 6.94 11.13 25.22
C GLY A 155 6.75 12.64 25.35
N THR A 156 7.80 13.39 25.70
CA THR A 156 7.72 14.85 25.82
C THR A 156 7.55 15.53 24.45
N ASN A 157 8.28 15.06 23.44
CA ASN A 157 8.21 15.55 22.07
C ASN A 157 8.27 14.40 21.07
N ILE A 158 7.72 14.64 19.88
CA ILE A 158 7.75 13.70 18.76
C ILE A 158 9.02 14.01 17.93
N PRO A 159 9.82 13.00 17.55
CA PRO A 159 10.93 13.22 16.63
C PRO A 159 10.40 13.70 15.27
N ASP A 160 11.20 14.47 14.53
CA ASP A 160 10.86 14.79 13.15
C ASP A 160 10.87 13.54 12.25
N ILE A 161 10.38 13.71 11.02
CA ILE A 161 10.22 12.62 10.05
C ILE A 161 11.57 11.92 9.76
N GLU A 162 12.65 12.69 9.58
CA GLU A 162 13.98 12.13 9.30
C GLU A 162 14.47 11.27 10.48
N ARG A 163 14.26 11.72 11.71
CA ARG A 163 14.64 10.99 12.92
C ARG A 163 13.75 9.78 13.17
N LEU A 164 12.45 9.87 12.91
CA LEU A 164 11.54 8.71 12.93
C LEU A 164 11.98 7.65 11.91
N MET A 165 12.39 8.06 10.71
CA MET A 165 12.94 7.14 9.71
C MET A 165 14.26 6.51 10.17
N ASN A 166 15.15 7.25 10.81
CA ASN A 166 16.37 6.70 11.41
C ASN A 166 16.06 5.68 12.51
N VAL A 167 15.11 5.97 13.41
CA VAL A 167 14.69 5.02 14.45
C VAL A 167 14.09 3.76 13.82
N ALA A 168 13.22 3.91 12.82
CA ALA A 168 12.62 2.80 12.09
C ALA A 168 13.68 1.92 11.42
N TYR A 169 14.65 2.55 10.76
CA TYR A 169 15.79 1.89 10.15
C TYR A 169 16.61 1.09 11.17
N LEU A 170 17.03 1.73 12.27
CA LEU A 170 17.84 1.10 13.31
C LEU A 170 17.10 -0.03 14.03
N GLY A 171 15.79 0.09 14.17
CA GLY A 171 14.90 -0.90 14.77
C GLY A 171 14.42 -1.99 13.83
N LYS A 172 14.66 -1.87 12.52
CA LYS A 172 14.08 -2.74 11.47
C LYS A 172 12.55 -2.83 11.57
N VAL A 173 11.91 -1.70 11.87
CA VAL A 173 10.45 -1.55 12.00
C VAL A 173 9.95 -0.46 11.06
N THR A 174 8.63 -0.25 11.01
CA THR A 174 8.01 0.80 10.20
C THR A 174 7.75 2.06 11.04
N VAL A 175 7.72 3.23 10.41
CA VAL A 175 7.34 4.49 11.12
C VAL A 175 5.93 4.41 11.71
N PRO A 176 4.91 3.86 11.02
CA PRO A 176 3.59 3.65 11.61
C PRO A 176 3.61 2.77 12.87
N TYR A 177 4.47 1.73 12.93
CA TYR A 177 4.64 0.96 14.16
C TYR A 177 5.15 1.82 15.32
N ILE A 178 6.14 2.68 15.07
CA ILE A 178 6.67 3.57 16.13
C ILE A 178 5.58 4.53 16.63
N LEU A 179 4.80 5.12 15.71
CA LEU A 179 3.78 6.11 16.05
C LEU A 179 2.54 5.49 16.69
N TYR A 180 2.05 4.37 16.17
CA TYR A 180 0.72 3.86 16.49
C TYR A 180 0.70 2.41 17.02
N GLY A 181 1.82 1.69 16.96
CA GLY A 181 1.95 0.33 17.48
C GLY A 181 1.68 -0.77 16.46
N GLU A 182 1.57 -2.02 16.96
CA GLU A 182 1.53 -3.23 16.13
C GLU A 182 0.37 -3.28 15.13
N THR A 183 -0.80 -2.75 15.50
CA THR A 183 -1.98 -2.68 14.62
C THR A 183 -1.67 -1.99 13.30
N PHE A 184 -0.74 -1.02 13.31
CA PHE A 184 -0.38 -0.25 12.13
C PHE A 184 0.96 -0.66 11.53
N SER A 185 1.59 -1.73 12.05
CA SER A 185 2.89 -2.23 11.56
C SER A 185 2.84 -2.62 10.08
N LYS A 186 1.69 -3.13 9.61
CA LYS A 186 1.43 -3.59 8.25
C LYS A 186 0.82 -2.52 7.34
N MET A 187 0.67 -1.27 7.81
CA MET A 187 0.17 -0.16 6.97
C MET A 187 1.03 0.10 5.74
N LEU A 188 2.33 -0.16 5.85
CA LEU A 188 3.25 -0.14 4.72
C LEU A 188 3.43 -1.59 4.24
N LYS A 189 3.27 -1.81 2.93
CA LYS A 189 3.39 -3.12 2.32
C LYS A 189 4.68 -3.82 2.75
N ARG A 190 4.58 -5.12 3.07
CA ARG A 190 5.74 -6.00 3.24
C ARG A 190 6.61 -5.89 1.97
N GLY A 191 7.82 -5.36 2.12
CA GLY A 191 8.74 -5.12 1.00
C GLY A 191 9.55 -3.82 1.13
N ASN A 192 9.06 -2.82 1.86
CA ASN A 192 9.80 -1.57 2.11
C ASN A 192 10.46 -1.58 3.50
N THR A 193 11.30 -2.57 3.80
CA THR A 193 12.34 -2.33 4.81
C THR A 193 13.33 -1.37 4.18
N ILE A 194 13.49 -0.18 4.75
CA ILE A 194 14.53 0.75 4.30
C ILE A 194 15.86 0.03 4.54
N ASN A 195 16.49 -0.48 3.48
CA ASN A 195 17.77 -1.19 3.58
C ASN A 195 18.96 -0.23 3.41
N GLN A 196 18.68 1.01 3.00
CA GLN A 196 19.65 2.09 2.85
C GLN A 196 18.92 3.43 3.03
N PHE A 197 19.35 4.23 4.02
CA PHE A 197 18.86 5.61 4.20
C PHE A 197 19.92 6.56 3.64
N GLU A 198 19.77 6.96 2.37
CA GLU A 198 20.51 8.08 1.83
C GLU A 198 19.90 9.38 2.37
N LYS A 199 20.75 10.35 2.72
CA LYS A 199 20.35 11.69 3.19
C LYS A 199 19.15 12.18 2.36
N LEU A 200 18.03 12.44 3.01
CA LEU A 200 16.89 13.09 2.35
C LEU A 200 17.39 14.41 1.78
N ASN A 201 17.53 14.48 0.46
CA ASN A 201 17.91 15.72 -0.20
C ASN A 201 16.74 16.69 -0.02
N PRO A 202 16.89 17.79 0.76
CA PRO A 202 15.75 18.66 1.11
C PRO A 202 15.03 19.18 -0.14
N PHE A 203 15.78 19.36 -1.22
CA PHE A 203 15.30 19.79 -2.53
C PHE A 203 14.37 18.78 -3.23
N ARG A 204 14.50 17.47 -2.98
CA ARG A 204 13.66 16.44 -3.63
C ARG A 204 12.32 16.21 -2.95
N THR A 205 12.17 16.60 -1.69
CA THR A 205 10.97 16.25 -0.89
C THR A 205 9.86 17.30 -0.96
N GLY A 206 10.06 18.43 -1.64
CA GLY A 206 9.05 19.50 -1.76
C GLY A 206 8.64 20.16 -0.44
N LEU A 207 9.14 19.67 0.70
CA LEU A 207 8.87 20.15 2.04
C LEU A 207 9.86 21.28 2.36
N ARG A 208 9.54 22.50 1.88
CA ARG A 208 10.09 23.70 2.50
C ARG A 208 9.51 23.80 3.91
N PHE A 209 10.22 23.28 4.90
CA PHE A 209 10.02 23.71 6.28
C PHE A 209 10.62 25.12 6.36
N GLU A 210 9.82 26.12 6.03
CA GLU A 210 10.18 27.51 6.33
C GLU A 210 10.39 27.65 7.83
N GLY A 211 11.55 28.20 8.18
CA GLY A 211 11.96 28.38 9.55
C GLY A 211 11.00 29.28 10.29
N ILE A 212 10.64 28.88 11.50
CA ILE A 212 10.24 29.83 12.53
C ILE A 212 11.39 29.86 13.52
N ILE A 213 12.31 30.77 13.27
CA ILE A 213 13.15 31.38 14.29
C ILE A 213 12.37 32.60 14.76
N VAL A 214 11.92 32.58 16.01
CA VAL A 214 11.93 33.75 16.92
C VAL A 214 12.37 33.23 18.28
#